data_AF-A0A8G1UKL2-F1
#
_entry.id   AF-A0A8G1UKL2-F1
#
_cell.length_a   1.000
_cell.length_b   1.000
_cell.length_c   1.000
_cell.angle_alpha   90.00
_cell.angle_beta   90.00
_cell.angle_gamma   90.00
#
_symmetry.space_group_name_H-M   'P 1'
#
loop_
_entity.id
_entity.type
_entity.pdbx_description
1 polymer ?
#
loop_
_entity_poly.entity_id
_entity_poly.type
_entity_poly.pdbx_seq_one_letter_code
_entity_poly.pdbx_strand_id
1 'polypeptide(L)'
;MHRTPEFPDLLRLIDERAAAFRAAIAAAPSLDLPVPTCPGWTLFDLVQHIGEGRRRWAAAVAAGPDATSGTPARGAAVRRRGRLRGA
;
A
#
# COMPACT_ATOMS: atom_id res chain seq x y z
N MET A 1 5.23 24.90 -10.74
CA MET A 1 6.06 23.86 -11.39
C MET A 1 6.62 22.96 -10.31
N HIS A 2 6.34 21.65 -10.33
CA HIS A 2 6.98 20.71 -9.41
C HIS A 2 8.25 20.18 -10.07
N ARG A 3 9.39 20.40 -9.43
CA ARG A 3 10.66 19.77 -9.82
C ARG A 3 10.67 18.34 -9.28
N THR A 4 11.10 17.38 -10.09
CA THR A 4 11.31 16.01 -9.65
C THR A 4 12.46 15.98 -8.63
N PRO A 5 12.28 15.39 -7.44
CA PRO A 5 13.37 15.20 -6.48
C PRO A 5 14.45 14.28 -7.05
N GLU A 6 15.69 14.46 -6.58
CA GLU A 6 16.80 13.56 -6.92
C GLU A 6 16.60 12.17 -6.32
N PHE A 7 17.27 11.16 -6.87
CA PHE A 7 17.08 9.77 -6.46
C PHE A 7 17.27 9.52 -4.95
N PRO A 8 18.31 10.05 -4.28
CA PRO A 8 18.44 9.89 -2.82
C PRO A 8 17.28 10.52 -2.03
N ASP A 9 16.75 11.65 -2.51
CA ASP A 9 15.59 12.29 -1.89
C ASP A 9 14.32 11.46 -2.06
N LEU A 10 14.15 10.80 -3.20
CA LEU A 10 13.03 9.88 -3.41
C LEU A 10 13.06 8.73 -2.40
N LEU A 11 14.24 8.15 -2.14
CA LEU A 11 14.40 7.07 -1.14
C LEU A 11 14.09 7.56 0.27
N ARG A 12 14.63 8.71 0.67
CA ARG A 12 14.35 9.32 1.98
C ARG A 12 12.86 9.59 2.16
N LEU A 13 12.23 10.21 1.17
CA LEU A 13 10.80 10.52 1.20
C LEU A 13 9.93 9.27 1.27
N ILE A 14 10.34 8.20 0.59
CA ILE A 14 9.69 6.89 0.66
C ILE A 14 9.74 6.35 2.10
N ASP A 15 10.89 6.41 2.76
CA ASP A 15 11.07 5.87 4.10
C ASP A 15 10.30 6.69 5.14
N GLU A 16 10.37 8.02 5.06
CA GLU A 16 9.61 8.95 5.91
C GLU A 16 8.10 8.70 5.81
N ARG A 17 7.56 8.59 4.59
CA ARG A 17 6.13 8.37 4.36
C ARG A 17 5.69 6.98 4.78
N ALA A 18 6.53 5.97 4.55
CA ALA A 18 6.25 4.61 5.00
C ALA A 18 6.26 4.51 6.54
N ALA A 19 7.17 5.21 7.22
CA ALA A 19 7.21 5.28 8.68
C ALA A 19 5.98 6.00 9.24
N ALA A 20 5.63 7.17 8.69
CA ALA A 20 4.43 7.91 9.09
C ALA A 20 3.14 7.10 8.90
N PHE A 21 3.03 6.38 7.77
CA PHE A 21 1.89 5.48 7.53
C PHE A 21 1.80 4.36 8.57
N ARG A 22 2.91 3.66 8.85
CA ARG A 22 2.92 2.59 9.88
C ARG A 22 2.58 3.13 11.27
N ALA A 23 3.09 4.30 11.64
CA ALA A 23 2.78 4.93 12.92
C ALA A 23 1.29 5.29 13.04
N ALA A 24 0.69 5.86 11.99
CA ALA A 24 -0.73 6.18 11.96
C ALA A 24 -1.62 4.93 12.09
N ILE A 25 -1.24 3.83 11.42
CA ILE A 25 -1.96 2.55 11.53
C ILE A 25 -1.80 1.93 12.93
N ALA A 26 -0.60 1.97 13.51
CA ALA A 26 -0.35 1.45 14.85
C ALA A 26 -1.09 2.22 15.95
N ALA A 27 -1.34 3.52 15.73
CA ALA A 27 -2.11 4.35 16.64
C ALA A 27 -3.63 4.15 16.50
N ALA A 28 -4.11 3.46 15.47
CA ALA A 28 -5.54 3.23 15.27
C ALA A 28 -6.08 2.21 16.30
N PRO A 29 -7.24 2.46 16.92
CA PRO A 29 -7.81 1.55 17.92
C PRO A 29 -8.33 0.24 17.32
N SER A 30 -8.57 0.19 16.01
CA SER A 30 -8.95 -1.02 15.28
C SER A 30 -8.67 -0.87 13.78
N LEU A 31 -8.35 -1.99 13.11
CA LEU A 31 -8.19 -2.03 11.66
C LEU A 31 -9.52 -2.11 10.89
N ASP A 32 -10.65 -2.28 11.58
CA ASP A 32 -11.99 -2.32 10.97
C ASP A 32 -12.60 -0.92 10.73
N LEU A 33 -11.89 0.14 11.13
CA LEU A 33 -12.34 1.52 10.91
C LEU A 33 -12.44 1.83 9.41
N PRO A 34 -13.49 2.56 8.97
CA PRO A 34 -13.65 2.92 7.57
C PRO A 34 -12.63 3.98 7.13
N VAL A 35 -12.23 3.93 5.85
CA VAL A 35 -11.36 4.95 5.24
C VAL A 35 -12.23 5.95 4.45
N PRO A 36 -12.31 7.23 4.85
CA PRO A 36 -13.23 8.19 4.22
C PRO A 36 -13.01 8.41 2.73
N THR A 37 -11.75 8.38 2.29
CA THR A 37 -11.37 8.58 0.88
C THR A 37 -11.53 7.32 0.02
N CYS A 38 -11.80 6.16 0.64
CA CYS A 38 -11.99 4.88 -0.04
C CYS A 38 -13.31 4.24 0.42
N PRO A 39 -14.45 4.65 -0.18
CA PRO A 39 -15.76 4.17 0.26
C PRO A 39 -15.86 2.64 0.31
N GLY A 40 -16.27 2.14 1.47
CA GLY A 40 -16.45 0.72 1.72
C GLY A 40 -15.17 -0.06 2.10
N TRP A 41 -14.00 0.59 2.16
CA TRP A 41 -12.76 -0.01 2.64
C TRP A 41 -12.58 0.20 4.15
N THR A 42 -11.94 -0.75 4.82
CA THR A 42 -11.40 -0.58 6.16
C THR A 42 -9.92 -0.20 6.14
N LEU A 43 -9.35 0.19 7.29
CA LEU A 43 -7.90 0.40 7.43
C LEU A 43 -7.12 -0.89 7.08
N PHE A 44 -7.65 -2.07 7.39
CA PHE A 44 -7.07 -3.33 6.96
C PHE A 44 -6.97 -3.42 5.43
N ASP A 45 -8.05 -3.11 4.71
CA ASP A 45 -8.06 -3.13 3.24
C ASP A 45 -7.01 -2.16 2.66
N LEU A 46 -6.90 -0.97 3.26
CA LEU A 46 -5.90 0.03 2.88
C LEU A 46 -4.46 -0.46 3.10
N VAL A 47 -4.16 -1.03 4.28
CA VAL A 47 -2.82 -1.56 4.60
C VAL A 47 -2.45 -2.69 3.65
N GLN A 48 -3.38 -3.59 3.37
CA GLN A 48 -3.15 -4.69 2.43
C GLN A 48 -2.85 -4.17 1.01
N HIS A 49 -3.65 -3.21 0.53
CA HIS A 49 -3.48 -2.63 -0.80
C HIS A 49 -2.13 -1.93 -0.97
N ILE A 50 -1.77 -1.04 -0.03
CA ILE A 50 -0.49 -0.32 -0.08
C ILE A 50 0.69 -1.27 0.11
N GLY A 51 0.57 -2.23 1.04
CA GLY A 51 1.59 -3.23 1.30
C GLY A 51 1.87 -4.14 0.09
N GLU A 52 0.84 -4.54 -0.66
CA GLU A 52 1.01 -5.32 -1.89
C GLU A 52 1.79 -4.53 -2.95
N GLY A 53 1.43 -3.26 -3.18
CA GLY A 53 2.16 -2.39 -4.09
C GLY A 53 3.64 -2.26 -3.71
N ARG A 54 3.93 -2.07 -2.42
CA ARG A 54 5.30 -1.98 -1.91
C ARG A 54 6.10 -3.27 -2.16
N ARG A 55 5.52 -4.44 -1.88
CA ARG A 55 6.17 -5.73 -2.12
C ARG A 55 6.44 -5.98 -3.61
N ARG A 56 5.48 -5.61 -4.47
CA ARG A 56 5.64 -5.74 -5.93
C ARG A 56 6.82 -4.91 -6.44
N TRP A 57 6.92 -3.65 -6.01
CA TRP A 57 8.05 -2.80 -6.40
C TRP A 57 9.37 -3.27 -5.83
N ALA A 58 9.40 -3.71 -4.57
CA ALA A 58 10.61 -4.28 -3.98
C ALA A 58 11.10 -5.52 -4.76
N ALA A 59 10.18 -6.40 -5.18
CA ALA A 59 10.51 -7.55 -6.00
C ALA A 59 11.03 -7.15 -7.39
N ALA A 60 10.40 -6.17 -8.05
CA ALA A 60 10.86 -5.67 -9.34
C ALA A 60 12.27 -5.06 -9.27
N VAL A 61 12.55 -4.25 -8.24
CA VAL A 61 13.88 -3.66 -8.01
C VAL A 61 14.92 -4.74 -7.72
N ALA A 62 14.59 -5.73 -6.89
CA ALA A 62 15.48 -6.83 -6.56
C ALA A 62 15.79 -7.73 -7.77
N ALA A 63 14.82 -7.89 -8.69
CA ALA A 63 15.00 -8.68 -9.90
C ALA A 63 15.92 -8.01 -10.95
N GLY A 64 16.13 -6.70 -10.85
CA GLY A 64 17.00 -5.95 -11.76
C GLY A 64 16.37 -5.67 -13.13
N PRO A 65 17.07 -4.90 -13.99
CA PRO A 65 16.54 -4.39 -15.25
C PRO A 65 16.28 -5.47 -16.31
N ASP A 66 16.95 -6.61 -16.22
CA ASP A 66 16.85 -7.71 -17.19
C ASP A 66 15.69 -8.67 -16.89
N ALA A 67 14.96 -8.45 -15.79
CA ALA A 67 13.81 -9.25 -15.42
C ALA A 67 12.68 -9.10 -16.45
N THR A 68 12.21 -10.22 -17.01
CA THR A 68 11.04 -10.21 -17.89
C THR A 68 9.83 -9.79 -17.07
N SER A 69 9.21 -8.67 -17.45
CA SER A 69 8.03 -8.14 -16.76
C SER A 69 6.84 -9.08 -16.95
N GLY A 70 6.63 -9.99 -16.00
CA GLY A 70 5.35 -10.69 -15.88
C GLY A 70 4.30 -9.67 -15.46
N THR A 71 3.47 -9.21 -16.41
CA THR A 71 2.33 -8.33 -16.12
C THR A 71 1.49 -8.97 -15.01
N PRO A 72 1.40 -8.39 -13.80
CA PRO A 72 0.46 -8.90 -12.83
C PRO A 72 -0.95 -8.54 -13.32
N ALA A 73 -1.87 -9.50 -13.25
CA ALA A 73 -3.27 -9.29 -13.60
C ALA A 73 -3.78 -8.03 -12.88
N ARG A 74 -4.23 -7.07 -13.67
CA ARG A 74 -4.86 -5.83 -13.18
C ARG A 74 -6.15 -6.24 -12.46
N GLY A 75 -6.12 -6.30 -11.13
CA GLY A 75 -7.31 -6.57 -10.31
C GLY A 75 -7.28 -7.88 -9.51
N ALA A 76 -6.20 -8.19 -8.79
CA ALA A 76 -6.33 -9.06 -7.62
C ALA A 76 -7.21 -8.32 -6.59
N ALA A 77 -8.51 -8.55 -6.67
CA ALA A 77 -9.46 -8.04 -5.69
C ALA A 77 -8.95 -8.43 -4.30
N VAL A 78 -8.71 -7.42 -3.45
CA VAL A 78 -8.69 -7.63 -2.01
C VAL A 78 -9.95 -8.43 -1.71
N ARG A 79 -9.79 -9.68 -1.26
CA ARG A 79 -10.92 -10.49 -0.82
C ARG A 79 -11.53 -9.70 0.33
N ARG A 80 -12.63 -8.98 0.07
CA ARG A 80 -13.46 -8.39 1.11
C ARG A 80 -13.74 -9.53 2.09
N ARG A 81 -13.27 -9.42 3.32
CA ARG A 81 -13.78 -10.27 4.39
C ARG A 81 -15.30 -10.08 4.36
N GLY A 82 -16.03 -11.18 4.16
CA GLY A 82 -17.48 -11.15 4.27
C GLY A 82 -17.83 -10.51 5.60
N ARG A 83 -18.53 -9.37 5.54
CA ARG A 83 -19.09 -8.72 6.72
C ARG A 83 -20.21 -9.63 7.21
N LEU A 84 -19.89 -10.64 8.02
CA LEU A 84 -20.86 -11.25 8.89
C LEU A 84 -21.17 -10.24 10.00
N ARG A 85 -22.06 -9.30 9.69
CA ARG A 85 -22.84 -8.61 10.72
C ARG A 85 -24.09 -9.45 10.94
N GLY A 86 -24.01 -10.31 11.96
CA GLY A 86 -25.18 -10.86 12.62
C GLY A 86 -25.89 -9.78 13.43
N ALA A 87 -27.19 -10.00 13.60
CA ALA A 87 -28.20 -9.16 14.23
C ALA A 87 -27.90 -8.73 15.67
#